data_AF-A0A5C3KJS5-F1
#
_entry.id   AF-A0A5C3KJS5-F1
#
_cell.length_a   1.000
_cell.length_b   1.000
_cell.length_c   1.000
_cell.angle_alpha   90.00
_cell.angle_beta   90.00
_cell.angle_gamma   90.00
#
_symmetry.space_group_name_H-M   'P 1'
#
loop_
_entity.id
_entity.type
_entity.pdbx_description
1 polymer ?
#
loop_
_entity_poly.entity_id
_entity_poly.type
_entity_poly.pdbx_seq_one_letter_code
_entity_poly.pdbx_strand_id
1 'polypeptide(L)' 'MPSEETKERITKVIELSRTVIHYGWIPFIIYVGFTRSNPQPSLIKLISPLA' A
#
# COMPACT_ATOMS: atom_id res chain seq x y z
N MET A 1 -11.78 -16.96 -26.47
CA MET A 1 -11.21 -17.20 -25.13
C MET A 1 -9.82 -16.54 -25.10
N PRO A 2 -9.43 -15.83 -24.03
CA PRO A 2 -8.07 -15.29 -23.93
C PRO A 2 -7.05 -16.43 -24.04
N SER A 3 -5.91 -16.16 -24.69
CA SER A 3 -4.82 -17.14 -24.81
C SER A 3 -4.32 -17.55 -23.43
N GLU A 4 -3.79 -18.77 -23.30
CA GLU A 4 -3.25 -19.26 -22.03
C GLU A 4 -2.14 -18.35 -21.48
N GLU A 5 -1.32 -17.77 -22.37
CA GLU A 5 -0.32 -16.76 -22.01
C GLU A 5 -0.95 -15.50 -21.39
N THR A 6 -2.07 -15.03 -21.95
CA THR A 6 -2.80 -13.87 -21.41
C THR A 6 -3.37 -14.19 -20.02
N LYS A 7 -3.92 -15.39 -19.83
CA LYS A 7 -4.44 -15.84 -18.53
C LYS A 7 -3.32 -15.92 -17.48
N GLU A 8 -2.19 -16.50 -17.83
CA GLU A 8 -1.04 -16.63 -16.92
C GLU A 8 -0.52 -15.25 -16.47
N ARG A 9 -0.44 -14.29 -17.39
CA ARG A 9 -0.05 -12.90 -17.07
C ARG A 9 -1.04 -12.25 -16.10
N ILE A 10 -2.33 -12.38 -16.35
CA ILE A 10 -3.37 -11.82 -15.48
C ILE A 10 -3.27 -12.44 -14.08
N THR A 11 -3.14 -13.76 -13.98
CA THR A 11 -2.97 -14.46 -12.70
C THR A 11 -1.75 -13.94 -11.94
N LYS A 12 -0.59 -13.83 -12.60
CA LYS A 12 0.64 -13.29 -11.98
C LYS A 12 0.46 -11.86 -11.48
N VAL A 13 -0.21 -10.99 -12.25
CA VAL A 13 -0.49 -9.61 -11.84
C VAL A 13 -1.41 -9.58 -10.62
N ILE A 14 -2.44 -10.43 -10.58
CA ILE A 14 -3.37 -10.51 -9.44
C ILE A 14 -2.65 -11.00 -8.18
N GLU A 15 -1.79 -12.02 -8.30
CA GLU A 15 -0.99 -12.52 -7.19
C GLU A 15 -0.05 -11.46 -6.62
N LEU A 16 0.65 -10.73 -7.50
CA LEU A 16 1.50 -9.61 -7.10
C LEU A 16 0.68 -8.49 -6.44
N SER A 17 -0.47 -8.14 -7.04
CA SER A 17 -1.34 -7.07 -6.54
C SER A 17 -1.86 -7.39 -5.14
N ARG A 18 -2.18 -8.65 -4.85
CA ARG A 18 -2.59 -9.09 -3.50
C ARG A 18 -1.52 -8.78 -2.47
N THR A 19 -0.26 -9.12 -2.77
CA THR A 19 0.88 -8.86 -1.87
C THR A 19 1.12 -7.37 -1.68
N VAL A 20 1.13 -6.60 -2.77
CA VAL A 20 1.33 -5.15 -2.74
C VAL A 20 0.25 -4.45 -1.92
N ILE A 21 -1.03 -4.80 -2.13
CA ILE A 21 -2.13 -4.18 -1.38
C ILE A 21 -2.05 -4.58 0.10
N HIS A 22 -1.80 -5.85 0.40
CA HIS A 22 -1.77 -6.33 1.78
C HIS A 22 -0.70 -5.63 2.62
N TYR A 23 0.54 -5.53 2.11
CA TYR A 23 1.64 -4.91 2.85
C TYR A 23 1.76 -3.40 2.62
N GLY A 24 1.26 -2.89 1.49
CA GLY A 24 1.37 -1.48 1.11
C GLY A 24 0.26 -0.60 1.68
N TRP A 25 -0.90 -1.18 2.08
CA TRP A 25 -2.05 -0.39 2.52
C TRP A 25 -1.77 0.52 3.72
N ILE A 26 -1.18 -0.04 4.79
CA ILE A 26 -0.88 0.73 6.01
C ILE A 26 0.17 1.82 5.74
N PRO A 27 1.35 1.51 5.15
CA PRO A 27 2.32 2.54 4.79
C PRO A 27 1.74 3.65 3.91
N PHE A 28 0.88 3.30 2.96
CA PHE A 28 0.25 4.26 2.05
C PHE A 28 -0.66 5.24 2.80
N ILE A 29 -1.53 4.76 3.69
CA ILE A 29 -2.39 5.64 4.50
C ILE A 29 -1.54 6.55 5.39
N ILE A 30 -0.51 6.02 6.05
CA ILE A 30 0.40 6.81 6.89
C ILE A 30 1.07 7.90 6.06
N TYR A 31 1.54 7.59 4.84
CA TYR A 31 2.16 8.56 3.94
C TYR A 31 1.20 9.69 3.54
N VAL A 32 -0.05 9.37 3.21
CA VAL A 32 -1.06 10.38 2.88
C VAL A 32 -1.33 11.28 4.09
N GLY A 33 -1.53 10.70 5.27
CA GLY A 33 -1.74 11.46 6.50
C GLY A 33 -0.55 12.36 6.83
N PHE A 34 0.67 11.86 6.72
CA PHE A 34 1.90 12.61 6.94
C PHE A 34 2.05 13.79 5.97
N THR A 35 1.81 13.60 4.68
CA THR A 35 2.02 14.65 3.66
C THR A 35 0.91 15.69 3.57
N ARG A 36 -0.29 15.38 4.06
CA ARG A 36 -1.45 16.29 3.98
C ARG A 36 -1.79 17.00 5.30
N SER A 37 -1.14 16.62 6.40
CA SER A 37 -1.34 17.27 7.70
C SER A 37 -0.58 18.59 7.80
N ASN A 38 -1.20 19.61 8.39
CA ASN A 38 -0.55 20.87 8.74
C ASN A 38 -0.82 21.20 10.22
N PRO A 39 0.23 21.27 11.08
CA PRO A 39 1.64 21.04 10.77
C PRO A 39 1.93 19.57 10.44
N GLN A 40 2.99 19.34 9.67
CA GLN A 40 3.44 17.99 9.33
C GLN A 40 3.93 17.25 10.60
N PRO A 41 3.34 16.10 10.97
CA PRO A 41 3.70 15.38 12.19
C PRO A 41 5.06 14.71 12.06
N SER A 42 5.77 14.49 13.18
CA SER A 42 6.95 13.61 13.17
C SER A 42 6.52 12.14 13.06
N LEU A 43 7.37 11.29 12.49
CA LEU A 43 7.07 9.84 12.36
C LEU A 43 6.80 9.18 13.72
N ILE A 44 7.47 9.64 14.79
CA ILE A 44 7.28 9.14 16.15
C ILE A 44 5.83 9.33 16.62
N LYS A 45 5.18 10.45 16.27
CA LYS A 45 3.76 10.71 16.60
C LYS A 45 2.78 9.79 15.87
N LEU A 46 3.20 9.18 14.76
CA LEU A 46 2.36 8.27 13.99
C LEU A 46 2.41 6.82 14.48
N ILE A 47 3.46 6.46 15.23
CA ILE A 47 3.71 5.07 15.68
C ILE A 47 3.66 4.91 17.21
N SER A 48 3.80 6.00 17.96
CA SER A 48 3.79 5.98 19.42
C SER A 48 2.42 6.36 19.95
N PRO A 49 1.78 5.52 20.79
CA PRO A 49 0.54 5.86 21.48
C PRO A 49 0.73 6.91 22.60
N LEU A 50 1.96 7.31 22.90
CA LEU A 50 2.31 8.22 24.00
C LEU A 50 2.88 9.59 23.52
N ALA A 51 2.87 9.86 22.21
CA ALA A 51 3.53 11.02 21.60
C ALA A 51 2.57 12.17 21.23
#